data_AF-A0A2X2KJE1-F1
#
_entry.id   AF-A0A2X2KJE1-F1
#
_cell.length_a   1.000
_cell.length_b   1.000
_cell.length_c   1.000
_cell.angle_alpha   90.00
_cell.angle_beta   90.00
_cell.angle_gamma   90.00
#
_symmetry.space_group_name_H-M   'P 1'
#
loop_
_entity.id
_entity.type
_entity.pdbx_description
1 polymer ?
#
loop_
_entity_poly.entity_id
_entity_poly.type
_entity_poly.pdbx_seq_one_letter_code
_entity_poly.pdbx_strand_id
1 'polypeptide(L)'
;MKKEQKMEEKWIEGGKRGRKPTTISPIKCAYILNEHLTFILFDDEENTKLAMYQFDEGIYTQNTTIIKRVISYLEPKHNSNKADEVIYHLTNMVDIKEKTNSPYLIPVKNGVFNRKTKQLESFTPDYIFTTKIDTSYVRQDIVPEINGWNIDRWIEEIACNDNQVVKLLWQVINDSMNGNYTRKKAIFLVGNGNNGKGTFQELLSNVIGYSNIASLKVNEFDERFKLSVLEGKTA
;
A
#
# COMPACT_ATOMS: atom_id res chain seq x y z
N MET A 1 14.13 -1.95 -32.14
CA MET A 1 14.83 -3.00 -32.92
C MET A 1 14.16 -4.38 -32.84
N LYS A 2 14.42 -5.27 -31.85
CA LYS A 2 13.83 -6.64 -31.86
C LYS A 2 12.28 -6.72 -31.77
N LYS A 3 11.62 -5.74 -31.13
CA LYS A 3 10.14 -5.71 -30.95
C LYS A 3 9.39 -5.23 -32.19
N GLU A 4 9.94 -4.24 -32.90
CA GLU A 4 9.38 -3.73 -34.15
C GLU A 4 9.44 -4.78 -35.25
N GLN A 5 10.57 -5.50 -35.35
CA GLN A 5 10.75 -6.61 -36.29
C GLN A 5 9.71 -7.73 -36.07
N LYS A 6 9.46 -8.14 -34.81
CA LYS A 6 8.43 -9.16 -34.50
C LYS A 6 7.00 -8.71 -34.82
N MET A 7 6.70 -7.42 -34.66
CA MET A 7 5.38 -6.87 -35.03
C MET A 7 5.21 -6.78 -36.54
N GLU A 8 6.30 -6.50 -37.24
CA GLU A 8 6.37 -6.45 -38.70
C GLU A 8 6.22 -7.84 -39.33
N GLU A 9 6.92 -8.85 -38.81
CA GLU A 9 6.78 -10.27 -39.22
C GLU A 9 5.33 -10.76 -39.09
N LYS A 10 4.69 -10.55 -37.93
CA LYS A 10 3.28 -10.93 -37.71
C LYS A 10 2.29 -10.15 -38.58
N TRP A 11 2.62 -8.93 -39.00
CA TRP A 11 1.77 -8.14 -39.90
C TRP A 11 1.87 -8.64 -41.35
N ILE A 12 3.08 -9.02 -41.77
CA ILE A 12 3.35 -9.62 -43.09
C ILE A 12 2.67 -10.99 -43.21
N GLU A 13 2.78 -11.86 -42.19
CA GLU A 13 2.12 -13.17 -42.16
C GLU A 13 0.59 -13.09 -42.21
N GLY A 14 0.00 -12.02 -41.67
CA GLY A 14 -1.45 -11.84 -41.59
C GLY A 14 -2.11 -11.29 -42.86
N GLY A 15 -1.36 -11.00 -43.93
CA GLY A 15 -1.91 -10.54 -45.22
C GLY A 15 -2.72 -9.24 -45.19
N LYS A 16 -2.58 -8.41 -44.13
CA LYS A 16 -3.44 -7.24 -43.92
C LYS A 16 -3.02 -6.07 -44.84
N ARG A 17 -3.93 -5.59 -45.70
CA ARG A 17 -3.76 -4.35 -46.48
C ARG A 17 -3.88 -3.13 -45.55
N GLY A 18 -2.82 -2.31 -45.44
CA GLY A 18 -2.83 -1.07 -44.64
C GLY A 18 -1.44 -0.52 -44.31
N ARG A 19 -1.38 0.56 -43.53
CA ARG A 19 -0.11 1.14 -43.03
C ARG A 19 0.45 0.27 -41.90
N LYS A 20 1.76 0.03 -41.89
CA LYS A 20 2.44 -0.81 -40.87
C LYS A 20 2.10 -0.34 -39.45
N PRO A 21 1.76 -1.23 -38.50
CA PRO A 21 1.51 -0.84 -37.12
C PRO A 21 2.76 -0.24 -36.50
N THR A 22 2.71 1.04 -36.15
CA THR A 22 3.82 1.77 -35.50
C THR A 22 3.70 1.81 -33.98
N THR A 23 2.61 1.24 -33.43
CA THR A 23 2.30 1.18 -31.99
C THR A 23 1.65 -0.16 -31.65
N ILE A 24 1.83 -0.59 -30.41
CA ILE A 24 1.11 -1.72 -29.82
C ILE A 24 -0.36 -1.31 -29.64
N SER A 25 -1.31 -2.17 -30.02
CA SER A 25 -2.73 -1.90 -29.77
C SER A 25 -3.04 -2.01 -28.27
N PRO A 26 -4.02 -1.24 -27.73
CA PRO A 26 -4.36 -1.27 -26.31
C PRO A 26 -4.58 -2.68 -25.75
N ILE A 27 -5.37 -3.51 -26.44
CA ILE A 27 -5.58 -4.91 -26.03
C ILE A 27 -4.29 -5.74 -25.97
N LYS A 28 -3.35 -5.56 -26.92
CA LYS A 28 -2.07 -6.28 -26.90
C LYS A 28 -1.17 -5.78 -25.78
N CYS A 29 -1.21 -4.48 -25.50
CA CYS A 29 -0.51 -3.86 -24.39
C CYS A 29 -1.01 -4.46 -23.06
N ALA A 30 -2.33 -4.57 -22.90
CA ALA A 30 -2.94 -5.21 -21.73
C ALA A 30 -2.49 -6.67 -21.55
N TYR A 31 -2.51 -7.49 -22.61
CA TYR A 31 -2.01 -8.88 -22.53
C TYR A 31 -0.54 -8.95 -22.09
N ILE A 32 0.35 -8.15 -22.70
CA ILE A 32 1.78 -8.14 -22.34
C ILE A 32 1.97 -7.70 -20.88
N LEU A 33 1.22 -6.70 -20.42
CA LEU A 33 1.29 -6.24 -19.03
C LEU A 33 0.81 -7.33 -18.07
N ASN A 34 -0.30 -8.01 -18.37
CA ASN A 34 -0.84 -9.06 -17.52
C ASN A 34 0.04 -10.33 -17.49
N GLU A 35 0.85 -10.57 -18.53
CA GLU A 35 1.84 -11.66 -18.54
C GLU A 35 3.06 -11.39 -17.63
N HIS A 36 3.36 -10.13 -17.34
CA HIS A 36 4.60 -9.74 -16.67
C HIS A 36 4.41 -9.05 -15.32
N LEU A 37 3.22 -8.54 -15.04
CA LEU A 37 2.87 -7.82 -13.82
C LEU A 37 1.59 -8.40 -13.25
N THR A 38 1.42 -8.26 -11.94
CA THR A 38 0.21 -8.73 -11.27
C THR A 38 -0.80 -7.61 -11.17
N PHE A 39 -1.97 -7.83 -11.78
CA PHE A 39 -3.15 -7.00 -11.66
C PHE A 39 -4.30 -7.81 -11.10
N ILE A 40 -5.17 -7.18 -10.30
CA ILE A 40 -6.37 -7.78 -9.72
C ILE A 40 -7.48 -6.74 -9.58
N LEU A 41 -8.68 -7.21 -9.30
CA LEU A 41 -9.76 -6.42 -8.70
C LEU A 41 -9.96 -6.86 -7.25
N PHE A 42 -10.35 -5.94 -6.37
CA PHE A 42 -10.59 -6.27 -4.95
C PHE A 42 -11.96 -6.89 -4.70
N ASP A 43 -12.90 -6.63 -5.60
CA ASP A 43 -14.30 -7.06 -5.59
C ASP A 43 -14.87 -6.87 -7.01
N ASP A 44 -16.14 -7.22 -7.23
CA ASP A 44 -16.88 -7.06 -8.48
C ASP A 44 -17.91 -5.91 -8.44
N GLU A 45 -17.77 -4.99 -7.48
CA GLU A 45 -18.67 -3.84 -7.37
C GLU A 45 -18.55 -2.89 -8.56
N GLU A 46 -19.63 -2.15 -8.83
CA GLU A 46 -19.61 -1.11 -9.86
C GLU A 46 -18.54 -0.07 -9.55
N ASN A 47 -17.73 0.27 -10.56
CA ASN A 47 -16.63 1.23 -10.49
C ASN A 47 -15.38 0.75 -9.71
N THR A 48 -15.26 -0.54 -9.42
CA THR A 48 -14.02 -1.07 -8.83
C THR A 48 -12.82 -0.82 -9.72
N LYS A 49 -11.81 -0.19 -9.12
CA LYS A 49 -10.59 0.22 -9.81
C LYS A 49 -9.63 -0.95 -9.93
N LEU A 50 -8.97 -1.05 -11.08
CA LEU A 50 -7.86 -1.95 -11.29
C LEU A 50 -6.76 -1.70 -10.25
N ALA A 51 -6.32 -2.76 -9.58
CA ALA A 51 -5.19 -2.72 -8.67
C ALA A 51 -3.97 -3.36 -9.32
N MET A 52 -2.79 -2.75 -9.15
CA MET A 52 -1.52 -3.26 -9.65
C MET A 52 -0.57 -3.52 -8.48
N TYR A 53 0.08 -4.68 -8.45
CA TYR A 53 1.12 -4.98 -7.49
C TYR A 53 2.40 -4.21 -7.80
N GLN A 54 2.96 -3.53 -6.80
CA GLN A 54 4.23 -2.81 -6.92
C GLN A 54 5.34 -3.65 -6.29
N PHE A 55 6.15 -4.32 -7.10
CA PHE A 55 7.19 -5.25 -6.61
C PHE A 55 8.19 -4.62 -5.64
N ASP A 56 8.63 -3.39 -5.92
CA ASP A 56 9.57 -2.67 -5.04
C ASP A 56 8.93 -2.25 -3.72
N GLU A 57 7.60 -2.08 -3.70
CA GLU A 57 6.88 -1.64 -2.51
C GLU A 57 6.22 -2.78 -1.72
N GLY A 58 5.95 -3.92 -2.35
CA GLY A 58 5.29 -5.06 -1.73
C GLY A 58 3.79 -4.89 -1.45
N ILE A 59 3.15 -3.90 -2.08
CA ILE A 59 1.73 -3.56 -1.90
C ILE A 59 1.02 -3.30 -3.24
N TYR A 60 -0.30 -3.37 -3.24
CA TYR A 60 -1.16 -3.02 -4.36
C TYR A 60 -1.51 -1.53 -4.38
N THR A 61 -1.53 -0.94 -5.57
CA THR A 61 -2.01 0.42 -5.80
C THR A 61 -3.18 0.46 -6.76
N GLN A 62 -4.22 1.23 -6.42
CA GLN A 62 -5.32 1.61 -7.32
C GLN A 62 -5.09 3.01 -7.92
N ASN A 63 -3.89 3.59 -7.77
CA ASN A 63 -3.55 4.87 -8.36
C ASN A 63 -3.37 4.72 -9.87
N THR A 64 -4.39 5.13 -10.62
CA THR A 64 -4.43 5.07 -12.08
C THR A 64 -3.30 5.86 -12.74
N THR A 65 -2.76 6.90 -12.09
CA THR A 65 -1.61 7.66 -12.62
C THR A 65 -0.35 6.80 -12.64
N ILE A 66 -0.11 6.00 -11.59
CA ILE A 66 1.02 5.07 -11.53
C ILE A 66 0.85 3.99 -12.59
N ILE A 67 -0.35 3.42 -12.72
CA ILE A 67 -0.66 2.39 -13.73
C ILE A 67 -0.45 2.94 -15.15
N LYS A 68 -0.96 4.15 -15.45
CA LYS A 68 -0.75 4.84 -16.73
C LYS A 68 0.73 5.10 -17.03
N ARG A 69 1.55 5.37 -16.00
CA ARG A 69 3.01 5.50 -16.15
C ARG A 69 3.67 4.17 -16.53
N VAL A 70 3.22 3.06 -15.97
CA VAL A 70 3.70 1.72 -16.36
C VAL A 70 3.30 1.39 -17.80
N ILE A 71 2.06 1.69 -18.19
CA ILE A 71 1.58 1.53 -19.57
C ILE A 71 2.48 2.34 -20.53
N SER A 72 2.84 3.57 -20.18
CA SER A 72 3.67 4.42 -21.03
C SER A 72 5.12 3.95 -21.15
N TYR A 73 5.66 3.20 -20.18
CA TYR A 73 6.96 2.53 -20.34
C TYR A 73 6.93 1.43 -21.41
N LEU A 74 5.80 0.75 -21.58
CA LEU A 74 5.64 -0.26 -22.62
C LEU A 74 5.34 0.34 -23.99
N GLU A 75 4.43 1.32 -24.05
CA GLU A 75 4.07 2.03 -25.28
C GLU A 75 3.95 3.55 -25.04
N PRO A 76 5.07 4.29 -25.19
CA PRO A 76 5.11 5.74 -24.93
C PRO A 76 4.22 6.59 -25.84
N LYS A 77 3.78 6.06 -26.99
CA LYS A 77 2.94 6.80 -27.95
C LYS A 77 1.44 6.72 -27.62
N HIS A 78 1.04 5.99 -26.58
CA HIS A 78 -0.34 6.01 -26.11
C HIS A 78 -0.67 7.37 -25.48
N ASN A 79 -1.82 7.93 -25.87
CA ASN A 79 -2.41 9.07 -25.17
C ASN A 79 -3.27 8.57 -23.99
N SER A 80 -3.87 9.47 -23.22
CA SER A 80 -4.70 9.07 -22.07
C SER A 80 -5.80 8.09 -22.46
N ASN A 81 -6.56 8.37 -23.53
CA ASN A 81 -7.67 7.52 -23.95
C ASN A 81 -7.20 6.09 -24.26
N LYS A 82 -6.06 5.93 -24.96
CA LYS A 82 -5.50 4.60 -25.21
C LYS A 82 -5.03 3.91 -23.94
N ALA A 83 -4.46 4.65 -22.98
CA ALA A 83 -4.10 4.08 -21.69
C ALA A 83 -5.34 3.66 -20.89
N ASP A 84 -6.44 4.42 -20.98
CA ASP A 84 -7.74 4.06 -20.39
C ASP A 84 -8.32 2.80 -21.05
N GLU A 85 -8.17 2.64 -22.38
CA GLU A 85 -8.52 1.40 -23.08
C GLU A 85 -7.67 0.20 -22.62
N VAL A 86 -6.36 0.40 -22.35
CA VAL A 86 -5.51 -0.66 -21.78
C VAL A 86 -6.01 -1.08 -20.40
N ILE A 87 -6.32 -0.11 -19.53
CA ILE A 87 -6.87 -0.36 -18.19
C ILE A 87 -8.21 -1.11 -18.31
N TYR A 88 -9.09 -0.69 -19.22
CA TYR A 88 -10.36 -1.37 -19.49
C TYR A 88 -10.14 -2.85 -19.87
N HIS A 89 -9.20 -3.13 -20.78
CA HIS A 89 -8.89 -4.51 -21.15
C HIS A 89 -8.30 -5.31 -19.97
N LEU A 90 -7.40 -4.72 -19.19
CA LEU A 90 -6.85 -5.34 -17.98
C LEU A 90 -7.94 -5.70 -16.97
N THR A 91 -8.85 -4.76 -16.66
CA THR A 91 -9.98 -4.98 -15.75
C THR A 91 -10.82 -6.19 -16.17
N ASN A 92 -11.02 -6.42 -17.47
CA ASN A 92 -11.84 -7.52 -17.98
C ASN A 92 -11.13 -8.89 -17.99
N MET A 93 -9.83 -8.97 -17.69
CA MET A 93 -9.04 -10.22 -17.80
C MET A 93 -8.42 -10.70 -16.48
N VAL A 94 -8.51 -9.90 -15.42
CA VAL A 94 -7.82 -10.16 -14.15
C VAL A 94 -8.72 -10.86 -13.15
N ASP A 95 -8.10 -11.55 -12.20
CA ASP A 95 -8.82 -12.20 -11.11
C ASP A 95 -9.35 -11.18 -10.09
N ILE A 96 -10.46 -11.54 -9.45
CA ILE A 96 -10.98 -10.84 -8.27
C ILE A 96 -10.38 -11.53 -7.03
N LYS A 97 -9.71 -10.76 -6.16
CA LYS A 97 -9.10 -11.23 -4.92
C LYS A 97 -9.33 -10.24 -3.79
N GLU A 98 -9.87 -10.74 -2.68
CA GLU A 98 -10.09 -9.94 -1.48
C GLU A 98 -8.78 -9.46 -0.85
N LYS A 99 -8.85 -8.30 -0.18
CA LYS A 99 -7.74 -7.76 0.61
C LYS A 99 -7.35 -8.72 1.74
N THR A 100 -6.05 -8.82 2.00
CA THR A 100 -5.55 -9.65 3.10
C THR A 100 -5.93 -9.04 4.44
N ASN A 101 -6.93 -9.64 5.09
CA ASN A 101 -7.45 -9.22 6.38
C ASN A 101 -6.89 -10.10 7.51
N SER A 102 -5.64 -9.86 7.91
CA SER A 102 -4.96 -10.66 8.94
C SER A 102 -4.36 -9.79 10.04
N PRO A 103 -4.67 -10.07 11.33
CA PRO A 103 -4.05 -9.34 12.44
C PRO A 103 -2.59 -9.77 12.68
N TYR A 104 -2.11 -10.80 11.98
CA TYR A 104 -0.79 -11.40 12.21
C TYR A 104 0.26 -10.98 11.19
N LEU A 105 -0.16 -10.56 10.00
CA LEU A 105 0.74 -10.14 8.93
C LEU A 105 0.83 -8.62 8.94
N ILE A 106 2.01 -8.09 9.27
CA ILE A 106 2.27 -6.65 9.30
C ILE A 106 3.21 -6.32 8.14
N PRO A 107 2.74 -5.65 7.08
CA PRO A 107 3.64 -5.15 6.04
C PRO A 107 4.48 -3.99 6.58
N VAL A 108 5.79 -4.21 6.59
CA VAL A 108 6.83 -3.25 7.01
C VAL A 108 7.67 -2.86 5.80
N LYS A 109 8.59 -1.89 5.94
CA LYS A 109 9.34 -1.36 4.78
C LYS A 109 10.14 -2.42 4.00
N ASN A 110 10.65 -3.44 4.68
CA ASN A 110 11.56 -4.45 4.12
C ASN A 110 10.94 -5.86 4.03
N GLY A 111 9.64 -6.01 4.18
CA GLY A 111 8.96 -7.32 4.06
C GLY A 111 7.64 -7.36 4.81
N VAL A 112 7.17 -8.57 5.11
CA VAL A 112 5.96 -8.82 5.90
C VAL A 112 6.35 -9.50 7.19
N PHE A 113 6.22 -8.80 8.31
CA PHE A 113 6.49 -9.38 9.61
C PHE A 113 5.30 -10.24 10.07
N ASN A 114 5.53 -11.54 10.21
CA ASN A 114 4.53 -12.48 10.68
C ASN A 114 4.64 -12.63 12.21
N ARG A 115 3.62 -12.12 12.91
CA ARG A 115 3.57 -12.11 14.38
C ARG A 115 3.43 -13.50 15.00
N LYS A 116 2.94 -14.50 14.26
CA LYS A 116 2.82 -15.90 14.73
C LYS A 116 4.18 -16.59 14.71
N THR A 117 4.87 -16.52 13.57
CA THR A 117 6.17 -17.19 13.38
C THR A 117 7.34 -16.36 13.94
N LYS A 118 7.12 -15.06 14.16
CA LYS A 118 8.15 -14.06 14.53
C LYS A 118 9.25 -13.93 13.47
N GLN A 119 8.89 -14.13 12.21
CA GLN A 119 9.80 -14.05 11.08
C GLN A 119 9.42 -12.91 10.14
N LEU A 120 10.44 -12.37 9.47
CA LEU A 120 10.28 -11.43 8.37
C LEU A 120 10.21 -12.23 7.08
N GLU A 121 9.03 -12.24 6.46
CA GLU A 121 8.78 -12.90 5.18
C GLU A 121 9.01 -11.91 4.04
N SER A 122 9.43 -12.42 2.88
CA SER A 122 9.55 -11.61 1.66
C SER A 122 8.19 -11.10 1.21
N PHE A 123 8.18 -9.96 0.51
CA PHE A 123 6.97 -9.51 -0.16
C PHE A 123 6.51 -10.54 -1.20
N THR A 124 5.19 -10.72 -1.29
CA THR A 124 4.54 -11.58 -2.28
C THR A 124 3.25 -10.92 -2.77
N PRO A 125 2.90 -11.05 -4.06
CA PRO A 125 1.60 -10.63 -4.58
C PRO A 125 0.44 -11.47 -4.03
N ASP A 126 0.69 -12.58 -3.33
CA ASP A 126 -0.38 -13.35 -2.68
C ASP A 126 -0.95 -12.63 -1.46
N TYR A 127 -0.17 -11.72 -0.86
CA TYR A 127 -0.64 -10.84 0.20
C TYR A 127 -1.15 -9.53 -0.38
N ILE A 128 -2.48 -9.40 -0.36
CA ILE A 128 -3.21 -8.28 -0.93
C ILE A 128 -3.28 -7.12 0.08
N PHE A 129 -2.14 -6.49 0.31
CA PHE A 129 -2.03 -5.27 1.13
C PHE A 129 -2.11 -4.01 0.28
N THR A 130 -2.72 -2.95 0.81
CA THR A 130 -2.79 -1.63 0.16
C THR A 130 -1.91 -0.58 0.84
N THR A 131 -1.43 -0.88 2.04
CA THR A 131 -0.58 0.01 2.84
C THR A 131 0.50 -0.80 3.55
N LYS A 132 1.59 -0.13 3.94
CA LYS A 132 2.64 -0.66 4.81
C LYS A 132 3.19 0.47 5.67
N ILE A 133 3.91 0.15 6.74
CA ILE A 133 4.64 1.17 7.51
C ILE A 133 6.00 1.47 6.87
N ASP A 134 6.50 2.69 7.06
CA ASP A 134 7.77 3.16 6.48
C ASP A 134 9.02 2.75 7.28
N THR A 135 8.84 2.00 8.38
CA THR A 135 9.95 1.49 9.20
C THR A 135 10.30 0.06 8.82
N SER A 136 11.60 -0.21 8.64
CA SER A 136 12.11 -1.57 8.42
C SER A 136 12.11 -2.36 9.71
N TYR A 137 11.69 -3.62 9.65
CA TYR A 137 11.86 -4.53 10.76
C TYR A 137 13.34 -4.95 10.88
N VAL A 138 13.90 -4.76 12.08
CA VAL A 138 15.21 -5.25 12.46
C VAL A 138 15.03 -6.09 13.72
N ARG A 139 15.47 -7.35 13.68
CA ARG A 139 15.45 -8.19 14.88
C ARG A 139 16.43 -7.62 15.89
N GLN A 140 15.93 -7.34 17.09
CA GLN A 140 16.72 -6.94 18.24
C GLN A 140 16.42 -7.91 19.38
N ASP A 141 17.47 -8.43 20.00
CA ASP A 141 17.34 -9.34 21.15
C ASP A 141 17.32 -8.56 22.49
N ILE A 142 17.74 -7.29 22.47
CA ILE A 142 17.81 -6.41 23.64
C ILE A 142 17.18 -5.07 23.27
N VAL A 143 16.43 -4.49 24.20
CA VAL A 143 15.85 -3.15 24.06
C VAL A 143 16.99 -2.11 23.98
N PRO A 144 17.03 -1.25 22.96
CA PRO A 144 18.10 -0.28 22.79
C PRO A 144 18.05 0.78 23.90
N GLU A 145 19.23 1.13 24.43
CA GLU A 145 19.41 2.20 25.40
C GLU A 145 20.19 3.35 24.76
N ILE A 146 19.63 4.55 24.79
CA ILE A 146 20.16 5.75 24.16
C ILE A 146 20.36 6.80 25.26
N ASN A 147 21.59 6.99 25.71
CA ASN A 147 21.93 7.96 26.76
C ASN A 147 21.07 7.82 28.04
N GLY A 148 20.79 6.58 28.47
CA GLY A 148 19.97 6.28 29.64
C GLY A 148 18.45 6.26 29.38
N TRP A 149 18.02 6.66 28.18
CA TRP A 149 16.63 6.51 27.72
C TRP A 149 16.41 5.15 27.06
N ASN A 150 15.30 4.49 27.35
CA ASN A 150 14.80 3.35 26.60
C ASN A 150 13.28 3.41 26.51
N ILE A 151 12.71 2.69 25.53
CA ILE A 151 11.28 2.77 25.23
C ILE A 151 10.39 2.28 26.38
N ASP A 152 10.81 1.23 27.10
CA ASP A 152 10.00 0.64 28.17
C ASP A 152 9.82 1.62 29.33
N ARG A 153 10.93 2.17 29.85
CA ARG A 153 10.91 3.18 30.93
C ARG A 153 10.12 4.42 30.50
N TRP A 154 10.29 4.86 29.26
CA TRP A 154 9.59 6.02 28.75
C TRP A 154 8.07 5.81 28.63
N ILE A 155 7.62 4.61 28.24
CA ILE A 155 6.19 4.26 28.26
C ILE A 155 5.65 4.20 29.70
N GLU A 156 6.42 3.64 30.65
CA GLU A 156 6.07 3.62 32.07
C GLU A 156 5.92 5.04 32.64
N GLU A 157 6.82 5.96 32.29
CA GLU A 157 6.76 7.37 32.66
C GLU A 157 5.50 8.07 32.11
N ILE A 158 5.19 7.90 30.82
CA ILE A 158 3.95 8.45 30.22
C ILE A 158 2.70 7.89 30.90
N ALA A 159 2.75 6.63 31.30
CA ALA A 159 1.66 5.95 31.98
C ALA A 159 1.62 6.24 33.49
N CYS A 160 2.50 7.08 34.03
CA CYS A 160 2.63 7.32 35.47
C CYS A 160 2.77 6.02 36.29
N ASN A 161 3.47 5.01 35.74
CA ASN A 161 3.61 3.66 36.29
C ASN A 161 2.28 2.89 36.48
N ASP A 162 1.20 3.30 35.81
CA ASP A 162 -0.03 2.52 35.74
C ASP A 162 0.12 1.38 34.71
N ASN A 163 0.25 0.16 35.21
CA ASN A 163 0.42 -1.04 34.39
C ASN A 163 -0.72 -1.27 33.39
N GLN A 164 -1.95 -0.83 33.68
CA GLN A 164 -3.06 -0.95 32.73
C GLN A 164 -2.91 0.03 31.57
N VAL A 165 -2.46 1.25 31.87
CA VAL A 165 -2.19 2.28 30.86
C VAL A 165 -0.97 1.89 30.02
N VAL A 166 0.12 1.40 30.63
CA VAL A 166 1.29 0.86 29.90
C VAL A 166 0.86 -0.19 28.90
N LYS A 167 0.06 -1.18 29.35
CA LYS A 167 -0.45 -2.24 28.48
C LYS A 167 -1.30 -1.69 27.35
N LEU A 168 -2.15 -0.70 27.61
CA LEU A 168 -2.97 -0.06 26.60
C LEU A 168 -2.12 0.67 25.56
N LEU A 169 -1.09 1.43 25.97
CA LEU A 169 -0.19 2.12 25.04
C LEU A 169 0.54 1.14 24.12
N TRP A 170 1.02 0.01 24.64
CA TRP A 170 1.59 -1.05 23.81
C TRP A 170 0.59 -1.68 22.85
N GLN A 171 -0.66 -1.86 23.27
CA GLN A 171 -1.73 -2.33 22.39
C GLN A 171 -2.03 -1.31 21.28
N VAL A 172 -2.00 -0.01 21.60
CA VAL A 172 -2.18 1.08 20.63
C VAL A 172 -1.06 1.06 19.59
N ILE A 173 0.21 1.01 20.02
CA ILE A 173 1.37 0.88 19.11
C ILE A 173 1.19 -0.35 18.21
N ASN A 174 0.82 -1.49 18.81
CA ASN A 174 0.64 -2.71 18.05
C ASN A 174 -0.47 -2.60 16.99
N ASP A 175 -1.59 -1.95 17.32
CA ASP A 175 -2.72 -1.79 16.41
C ASP A 175 -2.41 -0.82 15.28
N SER A 176 -1.72 0.28 15.59
CA SER A 176 -1.38 1.32 14.63
C SER A 176 -0.37 0.87 13.56
N MET A 177 0.34 -0.24 13.77
CA MET A 177 1.27 -0.77 12.76
C MET A 177 0.59 -1.56 11.64
N ASN A 178 -0.69 -1.94 11.77
CA ASN A 178 -1.38 -2.75 10.77
C ASN A 178 -2.56 -2.02 10.13
N GLY A 179 -2.28 -1.20 9.12
CA GLY A 179 -3.29 -0.46 8.37
C GLY A 179 -4.23 -1.32 7.52
N ASN A 180 -3.93 -2.61 7.32
CA ASN A 180 -4.74 -3.53 6.52
C ASN A 180 -5.72 -4.34 7.38
N TYR A 181 -5.70 -4.17 8.70
CA TYR A 181 -6.59 -4.86 9.64
C TYR A 181 -7.20 -3.85 10.61
N THR A 182 -8.53 -3.68 10.56
CA THR A 182 -9.24 -2.80 11.50
C THR A 182 -9.86 -3.59 12.65
N ARG A 183 -9.67 -3.09 13.88
CA ARG A 183 -10.41 -3.56 15.07
C ARG A 183 -11.75 -2.86 15.27
N LYS A 184 -12.09 -1.89 14.40
CA LYS A 184 -13.26 -1.01 14.56
C LYS A 184 -13.27 -0.32 15.94
N LYS A 185 -12.09 0.15 16.36
CA LYS A 185 -11.88 0.89 17.62
C LYS A 185 -11.27 2.25 17.31
N ALA A 186 -11.65 3.24 18.11
CA ALA A 186 -11.02 4.55 18.12
C ALA A 186 -10.29 4.74 19.46
N ILE A 187 -9.12 5.35 19.40
CA ILE A 187 -8.27 5.60 20.58
C ILE A 187 -8.26 7.10 20.84
N PHE A 188 -8.64 7.49 22.05
CA PHE A 188 -8.64 8.88 22.48
C PHE A 188 -7.58 9.07 23.55
N LEU A 189 -6.56 9.87 23.24
CA LEU A 189 -5.56 10.30 24.23
C LEU A 189 -6.10 11.52 24.98
N VAL A 190 -6.65 11.32 26.17
CA VAL A 190 -7.25 12.37 26.99
C VAL A 190 -6.34 12.70 28.18
N GLY A 191 -6.19 13.98 28.47
CA GLY A 191 -5.54 14.44 29.69
C GLY A 191 -5.20 15.91 29.65
N ASN A 192 -4.83 16.46 30.79
CA ASN A 192 -4.38 17.84 30.89
C ASN A 192 -3.07 18.05 30.08
N GLY A 193 -2.77 19.29 29.69
CA GLY A 193 -1.57 19.60 28.89
C GLY A 193 -0.28 19.12 29.55
N ASN A 194 0.78 18.94 28.76
CA ASN A 194 2.13 18.55 29.21
C ASN A 194 2.33 17.10 29.74
N ASN A 195 1.50 16.15 29.28
CA ASN A 195 1.56 14.74 29.73
C ASN A 195 2.00 13.75 28.61
N GLY A 196 2.94 14.13 27.75
CA GLY A 196 3.52 13.20 26.75
C GLY A 196 2.62 12.76 25.58
N LYS A 197 1.33 13.18 25.52
CA LYS A 197 0.40 12.81 24.43
C LYS A 197 0.93 13.11 23.03
N GLY A 198 1.42 14.34 22.82
CA GLY A 198 2.00 14.75 21.54
C GLY A 198 3.25 13.94 21.20
N THR A 199 4.11 13.69 22.19
CA THR A 199 5.31 12.87 22.00
C THR A 199 4.99 11.41 21.67
N PHE A 200 3.92 10.85 22.26
CA PHE A 200 3.44 9.51 21.91
C PHE A 200 2.89 9.44 20.48
N GLN A 201 2.11 10.45 20.06
CA GLN A 201 1.66 10.57 18.67
C GLN A 201 2.83 10.73 17.70
N GLU A 202 3.87 11.46 18.09
CA GLU A 202 5.08 11.63 17.32
C GLU A 202 5.87 10.32 17.18
N LEU A 203 5.96 9.51 18.25
CA LEU A 203 6.54 8.17 18.17
C LEU A 203 5.78 7.30 17.16
N LEU A 204 4.45 7.22 17.27
CA LEU A 204 3.63 6.49 16.31
C LEU A 204 3.88 7.00 14.88
N SER A 205 4.01 8.31 14.74
CA SER A 205 4.20 8.93 13.44
C SER A 205 5.52 8.56 12.78
N ASN A 206 6.59 8.50 13.57
CA ASN A 206 7.90 8.09 13.10
C ASN A 206 7.95 6.59 12.77
N VAL A 207 7.25 5.73 13.53
CA VAL A 207 7.20 4.29 13.26
C VAL A 207 6.38 3.98 12.01
N ILE A 208 5.20 4.59 11.87
CA ILE A 208 4.29 4.35 10.75
C ILE A 208 4.79 5.03 9.46
N GLY A 209 5.43 6.19 9.62
CA GLY A 209 5.78 7.10 8.55
C GLY A 209 4.67 8.10 8.27
N TYR A 210 5.01 9.38 8.19
CA TYR A 210 4.06 10.47 7.93
C TYR A 210 3.27 10.30 6.62
N SER A 211 3.85 9.61 5.64
CA SER A 211 3.19 9.32 4.37
C SER A 211 1.95 8.43 4.55
N ASN A 212 1.93 7.62 5.61
CA ASN A 212 0.88 6.66 5.93
C ASN A 212 -0.08 7.16 7.01
N ILE A 213 0.03 8.44 7.41
CA ILE A 213 -0.84 9.06 8.42
C ILE A 213 -1.73 10.11 7.76
N ALA A 214 -2.98 10.19 8.22
CA ALA A 214 -3.85 11.32 7.90
C ALA A 214 -4.25 12.08 9.17
N SER A 215 -3.99 13.38 9.17
CA SER A 215 -4.52 14.29 10.17
C SER A 215 -5.82 14.92 9.66
N LEU A 216 -6.96 14.51 10.22
CA LEU A 216 -8.22 15.25 10.07
C LEU A 216 -8.65 15.79 11.43
N LYS A 217 -8.98 17.08 11.49
CA LYS A 217 -9.65 17.65 12.65
C LYS A 217 -11.13 17.23 12.65
N VAL A 218 -11.75 17.16 13.82
CA VAL A 218 -13.15 16.69 13.97
C VAL A 218 -14.13 17.50 13.09
N ASN A 219 -13.93 18.82 12.98
CA ASN A 219 -14.74 19.68 12.12
C ASN A 219 -14.52 19.46 10.61
N GLU A 220 -13.46 18.75 10.22
CA GLU A 220 -13.15 18.43 8.83
C GLU A 220 -13.81 17.12 8.37
N PHE A 221 -14.37 16.33 9.29
CA PHE A 221 -15.15 15.14 8.94
C PHE A 221 -16.47 15.48 8.23
N ASP A 222 -17.02 16.68 8.43
CA ASP A 222 -18.24 17.14 7.75
C ASP A 222 -17.99 17.55 6.28
N GLU A 223 -16.73 17.71 5.88
CA GLU A 223 -16.37 18.06 4.51
C GLU A 223 -16.19 16.79 3.64
N ARG A 224 -17.18 16.48 2.79
CA ARG A 224 -17.16 15.27 1.93
C ARG A 224 -15.88 15.05 1.12
N PHE A 225 -15.18 16.13 0.75
CA PHE A 225 -13.94 16.05 -0.03
C PHE A 225 -12.72 15.68 0.82
N LYS A 226 -12.70 16.00 2.11
CA LYS A 226 -11.55 15.74 3.00
C LYS A 226 -11.43 14.27 3.40
N LEU A 227 -12.51 13.49 3.31
CA LEU A 227 -12.47 12.04 3.53
C LEU A 227 -11.59 11.29 2.53
N SER A 228 -11.38 11.83 1.32
CA SER A 228 -10.48 11.24 0.33
C SER A 228 -9.03 11.14 0.80
N VAL A 229 -8.62 11.99 1.76
CA VAL A 229 -7.26 12.00 2.34
C VAL A 229 -6.99 10.76 3.20
N LEU A 230 -8.04 10.04 3.62
CA LEU A 230 -7.93 8.82 4.42
C LEU A 230 -7.63 7.56 3.57
N GLU A 231 -7.83 7.63 2.26
CA GLU A 231 -7.60 6.47 1.39
C GLU A 231 -6.11 6.10 1.36
N GLY A 232 -5.79 4.85 1.67
CA GLY A 232 -4.40 4.37 1.71
C GLY A 232 -3.60 4.80 2.95
N LYS A 233 -4.28 5.19 4.04
CA LYS A 233 -3.63 5.54 5.31
C LYS A 233 -3.76 4.41 6.34
N THR A 234 -2.78 4.33 7.21
CA THR A 234 -2.69 3.32 8.29
C THR A 234 -3.24 3.87 9.61
N ALA A 235 -3.01 5.16 9.90
CA ALA A 235 -3.45 5.82 11.13
C ALA A 235 -3.93 7.25 10.89
#